data_AF-A0A0X8D7V7-F1
#
_entry.id   AF-A0A0X8D7V7-F1
#
_cell.length_a   1.000
_cell.length_b   1.000
_cell.length_c   1.000
_cell.angle_alpha   90.00
_cell.angle_beta   90.00
_cell.angle_gamma   90.00
#
_symmetry.space_group_name_H-M   'P 1'
#
loop_
_entity.id
_entity.type
_entity.pdbx_description
1 polymer ?
#
loop_
_entity_poly.entity_id
_entity_poly.type
_entity_poly.pdbx_seq_one_letter_code
_entity_poly.pdbx_strand_id
1 'polypeptide(L)'
;MRERGFTYIEALLAMALLSAVILFVHEALYYTAREREEKMYETQGYLFAYSLVEQWKAGLTITGTSQEFRGTLYEMRLIPGRVTNRVEKCEVEVRWESRRLGRRYVRFTGYRFVPVKPGTPSATIGGLP
;
A
#
# COMPACT_ATOMS: atom_id res chain seq x y z
N MET A 1 20.54 22.49 -61.09
CA MET A 1 19.59 22.46 -59.96
C MET A 1 19.73 21.10 -59.30
N ARG A 2 20.21 21.04 -58.04
CA ARG A 2 20.36 19.79 -57.28
C ARG A 2 19.00 19.48 -56.65
N GLU A 3 18.20 18.67 -57.31
CA GLU A 3 17.13 17.96 -56.61
C GLU A 3 17.80 16.91 -55.73
N ARG A 4 18.15 17.30 -54.50
CA ARG A 4 18.51 16.36 -53.43
C ARG A 4 17.23 15.67 -52.98
N GLY A 5 16.67 14.83 -53.84
CA GLY A 5 15.62 13.90 -53.48
C GLY A 5 16.19 12.93 -52.45
N PHE A 6 15.42 12.68 -51.38
CA PHE A 6 15.74 11.73 -50.33
C PHE A 6 16.16 10.40 -51.00
N THR A 7 17.43 10.02 -50.86
CA THR A 7 17.90 8.78 -51.45
C THR A 7 17.32 7.60 -50.67
N TYR A 8 17.05 6.48 -51.36
CA TYR A 8 16.47 5.27 -50.75
C TYR A 8 17.20 4.82 -49.47
N ILE A 9 18.52 5.05 -49.41
CA ILE A 9 19.37 4.76 -48.25
C ILE A 9 19.04 5.69 -47.07
N GLU A 10 18.80 6.98 -47.30
CA GLU A 10 18.41 7.93 -46.26
C GLU A 10 17.03 7.58 -45.70
N ALA A 11 16.10 7.12 -46.54
CA ALA A 11 14.79 6.65 -46.10
C ALA A 11 14.90 5.38 -45.23
N LEU A 12 15.73 4.40 -45.63
CA LEU A 12 15.99 3.21 -44.83
C LEU A 12 16.66 3.55 -43.49
N LEU A 13 17.62 4.47 -43.49
CA LEU A 13 18.29 4.92 -42.27
C LEU A 13 17.29 5.63 -41.33
N ALA A 14 16.44 6.50 -41.87
CA ALA A 14 15.39 7.17 -41.12
C ALA A 14 14.38 6.17 -40.52
N MET A 15 13.99 5.14 -41.26
CA MET A 15 13.12 4.07 -40.75
C MET A 15 13.80 3.26 -39.65
N ALA A 16 15.09 2.91 -39.81
CA ALA A 16 15.84 2.19 -38.79
C ALA A 16 15.98 3.01 -37.49
N LEU A 17 16.30 4.30 -37.61
CA LEU A 17 16.35 5.24 -36.49
C LEU A 17 14.98 5.38 -35.81
N LEU A 18 13.91 5.50 -36.59
CA LEU A 18 12.54 5.57 -36.07
C LEU A 18 12.17 4.30 -35.30
N SER A 19 12.49 3.12 -35.83
CA SER A 19 12.29 1.85 -35.14
C SER A 19 13.07 1.78 -33.83
N ALA A 20 14.33 2.23 -33.82
CA ALA A 20 15.13 2.29 -32.60
C ALA A 20 14.51 3.21 -31.53
N VAL A 21 14.01 4.38 -31.93
CA VAL A 21 13.32 5.31 -31.03
C VAL A 21 12.03 4.68 -30.49
N ILE A 22 11.23 4.03 -31.34
CA ILE A 22 9.99 3.37 -30.92
C ILE A 22 10.29 2.28 -29.89
N LEU A 23 11.30 1.44 -30.14
CA LEU A 23 11.70 0.38 -29.21
C LEU A 23 12.13 0.95 -27.85
N PHE A 24 12.95 1.99 -27.86
CA PHE A 24 13.40 2.65 -26.64
C PHE A 24 12.23 3.27 -25.85
N VAL A 25 11.32 3.96 -26.54
CA VAL A 25 10.12 4.54 -25.91
C VAL A 25 9.23 3.43 -25.35
N HIS A 26 9.05 2.33 -26.07
CA HIS A 26 8.24 1.20 -25.61
C HIS A 26 8.81 0.59 -24.33
N GLU A 27 10.13 0.38 -24.28
CA GLU A 27 10.81 -0.11 -23.08
C GLU A 27 10.64 0.86 -21.89
N ALA A 28 10.84 2.17 -22.11
CA ALA A 28 10.63 3.18 -21.08
C ALA A 28 9.17 3.22 -20.56
N LEU A 29 8.19 3.14 -21.47
CA LEU A 29 6.77 3.06 -21.10
C LEU A 29 6.47 1.79 -20.31
N TYR A 30 7.08 0.67 -20.68
CA TYR A 30 6.91 -0.59 -19.99
C TYR A 30 7.43 -0.54 -18.54
N TYR A 31 8.63 0.02 -18.35
CA TYR A 31 9.19 0.21 -17.01
C TYR A 31 8.34 1.13 -16.14
N THR A 32 7.90 2.28 -16.68
CA THR A 32 7.08 3.24 -15.93
C THR A 32 5.70 2.69 -15.58
N ALA A 33 5.06 1.96 -16.50
CA ALA A 33 3.78 1.31 -16.24
C ALA A 33 3.89 0.28 -15.10
N ARG A 34 4.94 -0.56 -15.11
CA ARG A 34 5.21 -1.53 -14.04
C ARG A 34 5.49 -0.86 -12.70
N GLU A 35 6.26 0.24 -12.68
CA GLU A 35 6.54 0.95 -11.42
C GLU A 35 5.27 1.56 -10.81
N ARG A 36 4.37 2.09 -11.64
CA ARG A 36 3.06 2.58 -11.20
C ARG A 36 2.21 1.46 -10.62
N GLU A 37 2.23 0.29 -11.23
CA GLU A 37 1.51 -0.89 -10.76
C GLU A 37 2.00 -1.34 -9.37
N GLU A 38 3.31 -1.41 -9.15
CA GLU A 38 3.90 -1.72 -7.83
C GLU A 38 3.50 -0.68 -6.76
N LYS A 39 3.60 0.61 -7.09
CA LYS A 39 3.19 1.69 -6.17
C LYS A 39 1.70 1.65 -5.85
N MET A 40 0.87 1.25 -6.81
CA MET A 40 -0.57 1.06 -6.59
C MET A 40 -0.84 -0.07 -5.60
N TYR A 41 -0.17 -1.22 -5.74
CA TYR A 41 -0.30 -2.33 -4.79
C TYR A 41 0.18 -1.97 -3.39
N GLU A 42 1.30 -1.25 -3.29
CA GLU A 42 1.79 -0.73 -2.01
C GLU A 42 0.78 0.23 -1.36
N THR A 43 0.25 1.17 -2.13
CA THR A 43 -0.79 2.11 -1.66
C THR A 43 -2.02 1.35 -1.17
N GLN A 44 -2.45 0.31 -1.91
CA GLN A 44 -3.58 -0.51 -1.51
C GLN A 44 -3.31 -1.25 -0.19
N GLY A 45 -2.11 -1.78 0.02
CA GLY A 45 -1.70 -2.38 1.29
C GLY A 45 -1.80 -1.41 2.47
N TYR A 46 -1.37 -0.15 2.28
CA TYR A 46 -1.54 0.90 3.28
C TYR A 46 -3.01 1.23 3.55
N LEU A 47 -3.84 1.33 2.51
CA LEU A 47 -5.26 1.62 2.66
C LEU A 47 -5.99 0.50 3.44
N PHE A 48 -5.65 -0.76 3.19
CA PHE A 48 -6.17 -1.89 3.98
C PHE A 48 -5.70 -1.83 5.43
N ALA A 49 -4.42 -1.56 5.68
CA ALA A 49 -3.91 -1.45 7.04
C ALA A 49 -4.62 -0.33 7.82
N TYR A 50 -4.81 0.83 7.19
CA TYR A 50 -5.49 1.98 7.77
C TYR A 50 -6.97 1.69 8.04
N SER A 51 -7.69 1.13 7.06
CA SER A 51 -9.12 0.86 7.22
C SER A 51 -9.39 -0.14 8.35
N LEU A 52 -8.55 -1.17 8.50
CA LEU A 52 -8.64 -2.13 9.60
C LEU A 52 -8.40 -1.48 10.97
N VAL A 53 -7.43 -0.56 11.06
CA VAL A 53 -7.17 0.17 12.30
C VAL A 53 -8.36 1.04 12.68
N GLU A 54 -8.97 1.73 11.71
CA GLU A 54 -10.14 2.57 11.97
C GLU A 54 -11.38 1.72 12.32
N GLN A 55 -11.60 0.58 11.66
CA GLN A 55 -12.65 -0.38 12.03
C GLN A 55 -12.44 -0.90 13.46
N TRP A 56 -11.20 -1.25 13.81
CA TRP A 56 -10.86 -1.66 15.17
C TRP A 56 -11.10 -0.52 16.17
N LYS A 57 -10.69 0.72 15.89
CA LYS A 57 -10.97 1.87 16.75
C LYS A 57 -12.47 2.09 16.95
N ALA A 58 -13.28 1.90 15.92
CA ALA A 58 -14.74 1.98 15.96
C ALA A 58 -15.40 0.83 16.75
N GLY A 59 -14.65 -0.19 17.18
CA GLY A 59 -15.19 -1.33 17.92
C GLY A 59 -15.88 -2.37 17.05
N LEU A 60 -15.67 -2.34 15.74
CA LEU A 60 -16.23 -3.32 14.81
C LEU A 60 -15.47 -4.65 14.90
N THR A 61 -16.21 -5.76 14.79
CA THR A 61 -15.62 -7.10 14.72
C THR A 61 -15.02 -7.31 13.34
N ILE A 62 -13.71 -7.48 13.27
CA ILE A 62 -13.00 -7.72 12.02
C ILE A 62 -12.97 -9.23 11.76
N THR A 63 -13.68 -9.68 10.73
CA THR A 63 -13.87 -11.10 10.40
C THR A 63 -13.09 -11.55 9.16
N GLY A 64 -12.52 -10.62 8.38
CA GLY A 64 -11.74 -10.92 7.18
C GLY A 64 -10.24 -10.86 7.42
N THR A 65 -9.54 -11.98 7.27
CA THR A 65 -8.06 -12.10 7.35
C THR A 65 -7.39 -12.12 5.99
N SER A 66 -8.14 -12.09 4.88
CA SER A 66 -7.57 -11.94 3.54
C SER A 66 -8.54 -11.24 2.59
N GLN A 67 -7.99 -10.50 1.63
CA GLN A 67 -8.77 -9.82 0.59
C GLN A 67 -7.99 -9.82 -0.73
N GLU A 68 -8.68 -10.13 -1.83
CA GLU A 68 -8.09 -10.07 -3.15
C GLU A 68 -8.33 -8.69 -3.79
N PHE A 69 -7.28 -8.13 -4.38
CA PHE A 69 -7.38 -6.92 -5.18
C PHE A 69 -6.55 -7.06 -6.45
N ARG A 70 -7.22 -6.98 -7.61
CA ARG A 70 -6.61 -7.05 -8.95
C ARG A 70 -5.66 -8.25 -9.11
N GLY A 71 -6.09 -9.44 -8.67
CA GLY A 71 -5.31 -10.68 -8.79
C GLY A 71 -4.17 -10.82 -7.78
N THR A 72 -4.07 -9.92 -6.79
CA THR A 72 -3.12 -10.02 -5.68
C THR A 72 -3.88 -10.27 -4.38
N LEU A 73 -3.52 -11.34 -3.69
CA LEU A 73 -4.08 -11.68 -2.37
C LEU A 73 -3.33 -10.92 -1.28
N TYR A 74 -4.07 -10.17 -0.47
CA TYR A 74 -3.57 -9.48 0.71
C TYR A 74 -3.99 -10.26 1.95
N GLU A 75 -3.02 -10.75 2.71
CA GLU A 75 -3.25 -11.39 4.01
C GLU A 75 -3.15 -10.35 5.12
N MET A 76 -4.13 -10.32 6.00
CA MET A 76 -4.31 -9.29 7.02
C MET A 76 -4.34 -9.94 8.40
N ARG A 77 -3.53 -9.41 9.31
CA ARG A 77 -3.44 -9.88 10.69
C ARG A 77 -3.57 -8.71 11.65
N LEU A 78 -4.48 -8.84 12.61
CA LEU A 78 -4.57 -7.94 13.75
C LEU A 78 -3.91 -8.57 14.97
N ILE A 79 -3.09 -7.80 15.66
CA ILE A 79 -2.37 -8.16 16.87
C ILE A 79 -2.76 -7.13 17.93
N PRO A 80 -3.83 -7.38 18.69
CA PRO A 80 -4.22 -6.50 19.78
C PRO A 80 -3.20 -6.60 20.92
N GLY A 81 -2.97 -5.48 21.60
CA GLY A 81 -2.11 -5.37 22.77
C GLY A 81 -2.68 -4.37 23.78
N ARG A 82 -2.40 -4.57 25.06
CA ARG A 82 -2.79 -3.62 26.11
C ARG A 82 -1.55 -2.81 26.50
N VAL A 83 -1.66 -1.48 26.47
CA VAL A 83 -0.57 -0.57 26.90
C VAL A 83 -0.76 -0.20 28.36
N THR A 84 -1.99 0.17 28.73
CA THR A 84 -2.39 0.45 30.11
C THR A 84 -3.82 -0.06 30.34
N ASN A 85 -4.32 0.05 31.57
CA ASN A 85 -5.73 -0.27 31.88
C ASN A 85 -6.74 0.63 31.13
N ARG A 86 -6.29 1.77 30.57
CA ARG A 86 -7.13 2.73 29.86
C ARG A 86 -6.82 2.86 28.37
N VAL A 87 -5.73 2.26 27.90
CA VAL A 87 -5.26 2.38 26.51
C VAL A 87 -4.96 1.00 25.93
N GLU A 88 -5.61 0.71 24.81
CA GLU A 88 -5.31 -0.43 23.96
C GLU A 88 -4.49 0.01 22.75
N LYS A 89 -3.60 -0.87 22.31
CA LYS A 89 -2.84 -0.78 21.07
C LYS A 89 -3.32 -1.89 20.15
N CYS A 90 -3.30 -1.65 18.85
CA CYS A 90 -3.48 -2.68 17.86
C CYS A 90 -2.42 -2.53 16.78
N GLU A 91 -1.68 -3.59 16.52
CA GLU A 91 -0.84 -3.67 15.33
C GLU A 91 -1.59 -4.40 14.24
N VAL A 92 -1.68 -3.78 13.07
CA VAL A 92 -2.23 -4.38 11.87
C VAL A 92 -1.08 -4.65 10.91
N GLU A 93 -0.99 -5.87 10.43
CA GLU A 93 -0.03 -6.27 9.43
C GLU A 93 -0.74 -6.77 8.19
N VAL A 94 -0.40 -6.20 7.05
CA VAL A 94 -0.92 -6.57 5.73
C VAL A 94 0.24 -7.08 4.91
N ARG A 95 0.12 -8.29 4.37
CA ARG A 95 1.14 -8.98 3.57
C ARG A 95 0.62 -9.29 2.18
N TRP A 96 1.48 -9.21 1.18
CA TRP A 96 1.16 -9.61 -0.18
C TRP A 96 2.42 -10.07 -0.91
N GLU A 97 2.24 -10.80 -2.01
CA GLU A 97 3.35 -11.20 -2.88
C GLU A 97 3.47 -10.21 -4.05
N SER A 98 4.58 -9.47 -4.10
CA SER A 98 4.95 -8.67 -5.28
C SER A 98 5.67 -9.57 -6.28
N ARG A 99 5.31 -9.46 -7.55
CA ARG A 99 5.95 -10.25 -8.63
C ARG A 99 7.43 -9.90 -8.81
N ARG A 100 7.85 -8.70 -8.40
CA ARG A 100 9.23 -8.22 -8.57
C ARG A 100 10.05 -8.29 -7.29
N LEU A 101 9.46 -7.84 -6.18
CA LEU A 101 10.18 -7.68 -4.90
C LEU A 101 9.95 -8.86 -3.95
N GLY A 102 9.13 -9.84 -4.37
CA GLY A 102 8.72 -10.97 -3.55
C GLY A 102 7.76 -10.53 -2.44
N ARG A 103 7.87 -11.20 -1.29
CA ARG A 103 6.98 -10.98 -0.16
C ARG A 103 7.13 -9.57 0.41
N ARG A 104 6.05 -8.79 0.37
CA ARG A 104 5.96 -7.43 0.92
C ARG A 104 5.01 -7.42 2.11
N TYR A 105 5.23 -6.48 3.01
CA TYR A 105 4.30 -6.23 4.11
C TYR A 105 4.29 -4.77 4.52
N VAL A 106 3.17 -4.34 5.07
CA VAL A 106 2.98 -3.06 5.73
C VAL A 106 2.50 -3.35 7.14
N ARG A 107 3.08 -2.65 8.12
CA ARG A 107 2.63 -2.70 9.50
C ARG A 107 2.19 -1.31 9.93
N PHE A 108 1.00 -1.23 10.50
CA PHE A 108 0.45 -0.01 11.07
C PHE A 108 0.07 -0.23 12.52
N THR A 109 0.23 0.80 13.35
CA THR A 109 -0.11 0.74 14.77
C THR A 109 -1.19 1.77 15.07
N GLY A 110 -2.29 1.33 15.66
CA GLY A 110 -3.34 2.17 16.21
C GLY A 110 -3.37 2.14 17.74
N TYR A 111 -3.89 3.20 18.34
CA TYR A 111 -4.18 3.29 19.76
C TYR A 111 -5.63 3.73 19.94
N ARG A 112 -6.30 3.23 20.98
CA ARG A 112 -7.63 3.68 21.39
C ARG A 112 -7.77 3.69 22.90
N PHE A 113 -8.59 4.59 23.42
CA PHE A 113 -8.98 4.57 24.82
C PHE A 113 -10.06 3.51 25.04
N VAL A 114 -9.94 2.77 26.14
CA VAL A 114 -11.00 1.86 26.57
C VAL A 114 -12.08 2.71 27.24
N PRO A 115 -13.34 2.72 26.75
CA PRO A 115 -14.41 3.43 27.42
C PRO A 115 -14.56 2.87 28.83
N VAL A 116 -14.38 3.73 29.83
CA VAL A 116 -14.59 3.38 31.23
C VAL A 116 -16.07 3.00 31.36
N LYS A 117 -16.36 1.76 31.76
CA LYS A 117 -17.74 1.36 32.04
C LYS A 117 -18.34 2.35 33.05
N PRO A 118 -19.49 2.99 32.76
CA PRO A 118 -20.15 3.85 33.73
C PRO A 118 -20.49 3.01 34.96
N GLY A 119 -19.83 3.31 36.09
CA GLY A 119 -19.96 2.55 37.33
C GLY A 119 -18.64 2.13 37.98
N THR A 120 -17.48 2.41 37.39
CA THR A 120 -16.21 2.26 38.11
C THR A 120 -15.95 3.53 38.92
N PRO A 121 -16.09 3.53 40.26
CA PRO A 121 -15.81 4.73 41.05
C PRO A 121 -14.36 5.14 40.82
N SER A 122 -14.18 6.38 40.36
CA SER A 122 -12.89 7.04 40.36
C SER A 122 -12.40 7.02 41.79
N ALA A 123 -11.35 6.25 42.09
CA ALA A 123 -10.76 6.20 43.42
C ALA A 123 -10.49 7.64 43.85
N THR A 124 -11.23 8.05 44.89
CA THR A 124 -11.06 9.30 45.62
C THR A 124 -9.57 9.51 45.81
N ILE A 125 -9.03 10.59 45.24
CA ILE A 125 -7.71 11.09 45.60
C ILE A 125 -7.85 11.45 47.07
N GLY A 126 -7.39 10.55 47.93
CA GLY A 126 -7.42 10.67 49.36
C GLY A 126 -6.75 11.98 49.74
N GLY A 127 -7.48 12.78 50.50
CA GLY A 127 -6.91 13.89 51.24
C GLY A 127 -5.73 13.39 52.06
N LEU A 128 -4.73 14.24 52.15
CA LEU A 128 -3.72 14.19 53.18
C LEU A 128 -3.66 15.60 53.81
N PRO A 129 -3.38 15.63 55.13
CA PRO A 129 -3.76 16.68 56.07
C PRO A 129 -3.03 18.02 55.91
#